data_AF-A0A822CX66-F1
#
_entry.id   AF-A0A822CX66-F1
#
_cell.length_a   1.000
_cell.length_b   1.000
_cell.length_c   1.000
_cell.angle_alpha   90.00
_cell.angle_beta   90.00
_cell.angle_gamma   90.00
#
_symmetry.space_group_name_H-M   'P 1'
#
loop_
_entity.id
_entity.type
_entity.pdbx_description
1 polymer ?
#
loop_
_entity_poly.entity_id
_entity_poly.type
_entity_poly.pdbx_seq_one_letter_code
_entity_poly.pdbx_strand_id
1 'polypeptide(L)'
;ENSNTNDALPMDQFTEKALTCNGAFPMKQPSKTIIAFNEARLHRAELPASNGITNARSLARIYALLIGDVNENGEKKKCLLKEQTLARATKNVTPPGEPDRTLFGWPTVYGMGGFEIYSDDFKTLGSNVFGHTGKIFKSNPCSITCKLFLCYTNIDRK
;
A
#
# COMPACT_ATOMS: atom_id res chain seq x y z
N GLU A 1 41.53 3.71 -12.50
CA GLU A 1 41.12 3.40 -11.11
C GLU A 1 39.62 3.60 -11.01
N ASN A 2 38.88 2.50 -10.76
CA ASN A 2 37.42 2.54 -10.58
C ASN A 2 37.12 2.87 -9.12
N SER A 3 36.45 3.98 -8.85
CA SER A 3 35.74 4.19 -7.58
C SER A 3 34.25 4.43 -7.87
N ASN A 4 33.47 3.39 -7.60
CA ASN A 4 32.01 3.31 -7.72
C ASN A 4 31.31 4.51 -7.06
N THR A 5 30.68 5.36 -7.86
CA THR A 5 29.65 6.31 -7.42
C THR A 5 28.34 5.55 -7.21
N ASN A 6 28.13 5.01 -6.02
CA ASN A 6 26.79 4.67 -5.53
C ASN A 6 26.16 5.88 -4.84
N ASP A 7 26.24 7.04 -5.47
CA ASP A 7 25.52 8.23 -5.00
C ASP A 7 24.07 8.03 -5.41
N ALA A 8 23.30 7.40 -4.53
CA ALA A 8 21.85 7.35 -4.65
C ALA A 8 21.36 8.77 -4.93
N LEU A 9 20.65 8.96 -6.04
CA LEU A 9 20.09 10.27 -6.40
C LEU A 9 19.38 10.86 -5.18
N PRO A 10 19.62 12.15 -4.86
CA PRO A 10 19.02 12.77 -3.70
C PRO A 10 17.49 12.66 -3.82
N MET A 11 16.86 12.17 -2.75
CA MET A 11 15.40 12.06 -2.69
C MET A 11 14.79 13.45 -2.87
N ASP A 12 13.84 13.60 -3.79
CA ASP A 12 13.20 14.88 -4.00
C ASP A 12 12.40 15.30 -2.75
N GLN A 13 12.21 16.61 -2.61
CA GLN A 13 11.58 17.19 -1.42
C GLN A 13 10.15 16.68 -1.19
N PHE A 14 9.40 16.34 -2.24
CA PHE A 14 8.04 15.84 -2.11
C PHE A 14 8.03 14.40 -1.60
N THR A 15 8.89 13.55 -2.14
CA THR A 15 9.07 12.17 -1.65
C THR A 15 9.57 12.14 -0.20
N GLU A 16 10.53 12.99 0.17
CA GLU A 16 11.02 13.07 1.55
C GLU A 16 9.89 13.47 2.52
N LYS A 17 9.09 14.47 2.17
CA LYS A 17 7.93 14.88 2.97
C LYS A 17 6.88 13.79 3.04
N ALA A 18 6.59 13.09 1.95
CA ALA A 18 5.61 12.00 1.95
C ALA A 18 6.03 10.87 2.90
N LEU A 19 7.29 10.46 2.86
CA LEU A 19 7.80 9.35 3.68
C LEU A 19 7.95 9.68 5.16
N THR A 20 8.16 10.95 5.50
CA THR A 20 8.38 11.40 6.88
C THR A 20 7.13 12.01 7.52
N CYS A 21 5.98 11.99 6.84
CA CYS A 21 4.80 12.79 7.20
C CYS A 21 5.20 14.26 7.48
N ASN A 22 5.91 14.85 6.52
CA ASN A 22 6.46 16.20 6.59
C ASN A 22 7.37 16.43 7.81
N GLY A 23 8.23 15.45 8.11
CA GLY A 23 9.18 15.48 9.22
C GLY A 23 8.65 15.01 10.57
N ALA A 24 7.35 14.69 10.70
CA ALA A 24 6.79 14.14 11.94
C ALA A 24 7.41 12.78 12.33
N PHE A 25 7.83 12.00 11.33
CA PHE A 25 8.55 10.73 11.47
C PHE A 25 9.87 10.79 10.71
N PRO A 26 10.94 11.36 11.30
CA PRO A 26 12.21 11.55 10.59
C PRO A 26 12.88 10.20 10.26
N MET A 27 13.40 10.08 9.03
CA MET A 27 14.10 8.88 8.56
C MET A 27 15.55 8.77 9.08
N LYS A 28 16.14 9.83 9.64
CA LYS A 28 17.47 9.83 10.27
C LYS A 28 17.37 10.22 11.75
N GLN A 29 17.83 9.34 12.63
CA GLN A 29 18.33 9.72 13.96
C GLN A 29 19.81 9.32 14.06
N PRO A 30 20.69 10.15 14.65
CA PRO A 30 22.14 9.96 14.65
C PRO A 30 22.63 8.71 15.41
N SER A 31 21.77 7.95 16.10
CA SER A 31 22.17 6.75 16.87
C SER A 31 21.17 5.59 16.86
N LYS A 32 20.06 5.67 16.11
CA LYS A 32 19.04 4.62 16.07
C LYS A 32 18.57 4.39 14.63
N THR A 33 18.82 3.20 14.12
CA THR A 33 18.20 2.71 12.89
C THR A 33 16.69 2.68 13.07
N ILE A 34 16.01 3.54 12.32
CA ILE A 34 14.60 3.59 11.92
C ILE A 34 13.71 2.48 12.50
N ILE A 35 13.31 2.59 13.77
CA ILE A 35 12.15 1.84 14.25
C ILE A 35 11.30 2.74 15.15
N ALA A 36 10.78 3.83 14.59
CA ALA A 36 9.65 4.54 15.20
C ALA A 36 8.40 3.65 15.24
N PHE A 37 8.26 2.73 14.26
CA PHE A 37 7.15 1.79 14.13
C PHE A 37 6.98 0.77 15.25
N ASN A 38 7.97 0.58 16.13
CA ASN A 38 7.83 -0.29 17.32
C ASN A 38 7.62 0.52 18.61
N GLU A 39 7.48 1.85 18.53
CA GLU A 39 7.21 2.66 19.71
C GLU A 39 5.76 2.50 20.14
N ALA A 40 5.54 2.21 21.43
CA ALA A 40 4.20 2.00 21.97
C ALA A 40 3.29 3.23 21.80
N ARG A 41 3.85 4.45 21.80
CA ARG A 41 3.09 5.68 21.50
C ARG A 41 2.58 5.72 20.05
N LEU A 42 3.34 5.15 19.11
CA LEU A 42 2.95 5.12 17.71
C LEU A 42 1.89 4.05 17.46
N HIS A 43 1.98 2.90 18.13
CA HIS A 43 0.94 1.88 18.08
C HIS A 43 -0.41 2.37 18.63
N ARG A 44 -0.37 3.25 19.66
CA ARG A 44 -1.56 3.80 20.31
C ARG A 44 -2.16 5.01 19.60
N ALA A 45 -1.40 5.67 18.73
CA ALA A 45 -1.91 6.79 17.95
C ALA A 45 -2.97 6.28 16.96
N GLU A 46 -3.80 7.18 16.43
CA GLU A 46 -4.68 6.88 15.30
C GLU A 46 -4.08 7.51 14.05
N LEU A 47 -3.28 6.73 13.31
CA LEU A 47 -2.67 7.16 12.05
C LEU A 47 -3.10 6.20 10.94
N PRO A 48 -4.34 6.32 10.42
CA PRO A 48 -4.91 5.38 9.47
C PRO A 48 -4.05 5.10 8.24
N ALA A 49 -3.17 6.05 7.87
CA ALA A 49 -2.25 5.93 6.75
C ALA A 49 -1.03 5.02 7.00
N SER A 50 -0.64 4.73 8.25
CA SER A 50 0.68 4.13 8.50
C SER A 50 0.85 3.23 9.73
N ASN A 51 -0.02 3.29 10.75
CA ASN A 51 0.23 2.57 12.01
C ASN A 51 -0.70 1.38 12.27
N GLY A 52 -1.45 0.92 11.26
CA GLY A 52 -2.28 -0.27 11.36
C GLY A 52 -1.44 -1.54 11.57
N ILE A 53 -1.72 -2.27 12.67
CA ILE A 53 -1.05 -3.55 12.99
C ILE A 53 -2.00 -4.69 12.62
N THR A 54 -1.56 -5.58 11.74
CA THR A 54 -2.35 -6.74 11.29
C THR A 54 -1.46 -7.93 10.93
N ASN A 55 -2.07 -9.06 10.59
CA ASN A 55 -1.41 -10.24 10.05
C ASN A 55 -1.98 -10.59 8.67
N ALA A 56 -1.29 -11.45 7.93
CA ALA A 56 -1.67 -11.80 6.56
C ALA A 56 -3.08 -12.42 6.48
N ARG A 57 -3.47 -13.25 7.45
CA ARG A 57 -4.78 -13.91 7.48
C ARG A 57 -5.90 -12.88 7.69
N SER A 58 -5.74 -11.99 8.66
CA SER A 58 -6.71 -10.93 8.95
C SER A 58 -6.86 -9.96 7.77
N LEU A 59 -5.75 -9.61 7.11
CA LEU A 59 -5.77 -8.77 5.92
C LEU A 59 -6.48 -9.46 4.74
N ALA A 60 -6.17 -10.74 4.50
CA ALA A 60 -6.86 -11.58 3.51
C ALA A 60 -8.36 -11.64 3.73
N ARG A 61 -8.75 -11.85 4.99
CA ARG A 61 -10.15 -11.93 5.36
C ARG A 61 -10.89 -10.63 5.11
N ILE A 62 -10.31 -9.47 5.45
CA ILE A 62 -10.93 -8.17 5.18
C ILE A 62 -11.14 -7.98 3.68
N TYR A 63 -10.11 -8.18 2.86
CA TYR A 63 -10.22 -8.04 1.41
C TYR A 63 -11.22 -9.03 0.79
N ALA A 64 -11.25 -10.28 1.25
CA ALA A 64 -12.25 -11.26 0.81
C ALA A 64 -13.68 -10.81 1.16
N LEU A 65 -13.87 -10.21 2.33
CA LEU A 65 -15.15 -9.63 2.75
C LEU A 65 -15.52 -8.34 2.02
N LEU A 66 -14.60 -7.68 1.31
CA LEU A 66 -14.96 -6.54 0.44
C LEU A 66 -15.65 -7.00 -0.85
N ILE A 67 -15.33 -8.21 -1.32
CA ILE A 67 -15.76 -8.73 -2.63
C ILE A 67 -16.90 -9.75 -2.52
N GLY A 68 -17.15 -10.32 -1.35
CA GLY A 68 -18.22 -11.29 -1.16
C GLY A 68 -18.38 -11.81 0.26
N ASP A 69 -19.37 -12.70 0.41
CA ASP A 69 -19.58 -13.46 1.63
C ASP A 69 -18.43 -14.46 1.82
N VAL A 70 -17.92 -14.60 3.04
CA VAL A 70 -16.84 -15.53 3.40
C VAL A 70 -17.37 -16.58 4.37
N ASN A 71 -17.13 -17.85 4.08
CA ASN A 71 -17.42 -18.95 5.00
C ASN A 71 -16.15 -19.30 5.78
N GLU A 72 -16.19 -19.16 7.10
CA GLU A 72 -15.07 -19.50 7.97
C GLU A 72 -15.57 -20.23 9.21
N ASN A 73 -14.99 -21.40 9.49
CA ASN A 73 -15.37 -22.27 10.62
C ASN A 73 -16.87 -22.61 10.66
N GLY A 74 -17.50 -22.78 9.49
CA GLY A 74 -18.93 -23.06 9.37
C GLY A 74 -19.85 -21.84 9.52
N GLU A 75 -19.30 -20.66 9.85
CA GLU A 75 -20.05 -19.41 9.91
C GLU A 75 -19.93 -18.61 8.61
N LYS A 76 -21.08 -18.17 8.09
CA LYS A 76 -21.13 -17.28 6.93
C LYS A 76 -21.03 -15.82 7.37
N LYS A 77 -19.92 -15.18 7.05
CA LYS A 77 -19.71 -13.73 7.23
C LYS A 77 -20.17 -12.99 5.98
N LYS A 78 -20.98 -11.96 6.18
CA LYS A 78 -21.53 -11.15 5.09
C LYS A 78 -20.52 -10.15 4.56
N CYS A 79 -20.58 -9.94 3.24
CA CYS A 79 -19.80 -8.91 2.55
C CYS A 79 -19.96 -7.54 3.24
N LEU A 80 -18.85 -6.83 3.43
CA LEU A 80 -18.81 -5.53 4.12
C LEU A 80 -19.33 -4.40 3.24
N LEU A 81 -19.10 -4.48 1.93
CA LEU A 81 -19.54 -3.48 0.97
C LEU A 81 -20.63 -4.05 0.05
N LYS A 82 -21.57 -3.19 -0.34
CA LYS A 82 -22.43 -3.50 -1.49
C LYS A 82 -21.57 -3.46 -2.75
N GLU A 83 -21.92 -4.28 -3.74
CA GLU A 83 -21.22 -4.33 -5.03
C GLU A 83 -21.07 -2.95 -5.68
N GLN A 84 -22.15 -2.14 -5.68
CA GLN A 84 -22.11 -0.78 -6.21
C GLN A 84 -21.13 0.14 -5.43
N THR A 85 -21.00 -0.06 -4.11
CA THR A 85 -20.06 0.71 -3.30
C THR A 85 -18.63 0.31 -3.63
N LEU A 86 -18.36 -0.99 -3.77
CA LEU A 86 -17.05 -1.49 -4.17
C LEU A 86 -16.68 -0.97 -5.56
N ALA A 87 -17.57 -1.10 -6.55
CA ALA A 87 -17.34 -0.61 -7.91
C ALA A 87 -17.05 0.89 -7.96
N ARG A 88 -17.72 1.69 -7.12
CA ARG A 88 -17.42 3.12 -7.00
C ARG A 88 -16.06 3.37 -6.34
N ALA A 89 -15.71 2.58 -5.34
CA ALA A 89 -14.45 2.73 -4.62
C ALA A 89 -13.23 2.34 -5.46
N THR A 90 -13.37 1.32 -6.32
CA THR A 90 -12.29 0.81 -7.16
C THR A 90 -12.22 1.44 -8.55
N LYS A 91 -13.08 2.42 -8.84
CA LYS A 91 -13.00 3.21 -10.07
C LYS A 91 -11.75 4.08 -10.04
N ASN A 92 -10.95 4.01 -11.11
CA ASN A 92 -9.81 4.90 -11.29
C ASN A 92 -10.25 6.38 -11.24
N VAL A 93 -9.59 7.16 -10.37
CA VAL A 93 -9.75 8.61 -10.25
C VAL A 93 -8.48 9.40 -10.62
N THR A 94 -7.40 8.70 -10.96
CA THR A 94 -6.13 9.29 -11.42
C THR A 94 -6.13 9.48 -12.94
N PRO A 95 -5.78 10.67 -13.46
CA PRO A 95 -5.56 10.90 -14.87
C PRO A 95 -4.54 9.91 -15.48
N PRO A 96 -4.78 9.37 -16.68
CA PRO A 96 -3.87 8.43 -17.32
C PRO A 96 -2.47 9.01 -17.53
N GLY A 97 -1.45 8.29 -17.07
CA GLY A 97 -0.05 8.65 -17.27
C GLY A 97 0.44 9.84 -16.41
N GLU A 98 -0.35 10.30 -15.44
CA GLU A 98 0.11 11.35 -14.52
C GLU A 98 1.24 10.80 -13.62
N PRO A 99 2.41 11.46 -13.57
CA PRO A 99 3.50 11.03 -12.72
C PRO A 99 3.19 11.33 -11.24
N ASP A 100 3.35 10.32 -10.39
CA ASP A 100 3.21 10.48 -8.94
C ASP A 100 4.38 11.29 -8.38
N ARG A 101 4.07 12.50 -7.92
CA ARG A 101 5.06 13.43 -7.37
C ARG A 101 5.66 12.97 -6.04
N THR A 102 5.07 11.97 -5.41
CA THR A 102 5.49 11.44 -4.11
C THR A 102 6.12 10.05 -4.18
N LEU A 103 6.03 9.39 -5.33
CA LEU A 103 6.60 8.06 -5.61
C LEU A 103 7.52 8.09 -6.84
N PHE A 104 8.54 8.96 -6.79
CA PHE A 104 9.61 9.02 -7.81
C PHE A 104 9.13 9.19 -9.25
N GLY A 105 7.96 9.82 -9.46
CA GLY A 105 7.39 10.05 -10.79
C GLY A 105 6.80 8.81 -11.45
N TRP A 106 6.64 7.70 -10.73
CA TRP A 106 5.99 6.51 -11.27
C TRP A 106 4.49 6.78 -11.53
N PRO A 107 3.93 6.34 -12.66
CA PRO A 107 2.51 6.50 -12.95
C PRO A 107 1.71 5.52 -12.10
N THR A 108 1.31 5.93 -10.90
CA THR A 108 0.45 5.18 -10.00
C THR A 108 -1.02 5.48 -10.30
N VAL A 109 -1.89 4.50 -10.06
CA VAL A 109 -3.32 4.60 -10.36
C VAL A 109 -4.10 4.30 -9.09
N TYR A 110 -4.98 5.22 -8.69
CA TYR A 110 -5.73 5.12 -7.44
C TYR A 110 -7.24 5.19 -7.63
N GLY A 111 -7.94 4.51 -6.73
CA GLY A 111 -9.37 4.64 -6.48
C GLY A 111 -9.65 5.41 -5.19
N MET A 112 -10.92 5.44 -4.79
CA MET A 112 -11.34 6.14 -3.57
C MET A 112 -10.86 5.40 -2.32
N GLY A 113 -10.39 6.15 -1.32
CA GLY A 113 -9.90 5.57 -0.06
C GLY A 113 -8.46 5.04 -0.14
N GLY A 114 -7.73 5.35 -1.22
CA GLY A 114 -6.33 4.98 -1.38
C GLY A 114 -6.10 3.61 -2.00
N PHE A 115 -7.12 2.94 -2.54
CA PHE A 115 -6.90 1.68 -3.24
C PHE A 115 -6.00 1.90 -4.47
N GLU A 116 -4.85 1.24 -4.51
CA GLU A 116 -4.07 1.05 -5.72
C GLU A 116 -4.90 0.18 -6.67
N ILE A 117 -5.15 0.71 -7.87
CA ILE A 117 -5.89 0.04 -8.94
C ILE A 117 -4.89 -0.40 -9.99
N TYR A 118 -5.12 -1.58 -10.58
CA TYR A 118 -4.45 -2.11 -11.78
C TYR A 118 -3.43 -1.14 -12.43
N SER A 119 -2.16 -1.31 -12.06
CA SER A 119 -1.02 -0.60 -12.63
C SER A 119 -0.17 -1.54 -13.47
N ASP A 120 0.85 -1.01 -14.13
CA ASP A 120 1.81 -1.78 -14.92
C ASP A 120 2.45 -2.93 -14.13
N ASP A 121 2.61 -2.77 -12.81
CA ASP A 121 3.15 -3.79 -11.89
C ASP A 121 2.24 -5.01 -11.72
N PHE A 122 0.95 -4.87 -12.04
CA PHE A 122 -0.08 -5.89 -11.83
C PHE A 122 -0.75 -6.35 -13.13
N LYS A 123 -0.16 -5.99 -14.28
CA LYS A 123 -0.67 -6.35 -15.62
C LYS A 123 -1.03 -7.83 -15.75
N THR A 124 -0.23 -8.71 -15.16
CA THR A 124 -0.40 -10.18 -15.20
C THR A 124 -1.57 -10.70 -14.36
N LEU A 125 -2.11 -9.89 -13.45
CA LEU A 125 -3.18 -10.27 -12.52
C LEU A 125 -4.56 -9.83 -13.00
N GLY A 126 -4.68 -9.15 -14.15
CA GLY A 126 -5.95 -8.76 -14.77
C GLY A 126 -6.51 -7.42 -14.28
N SER A 127 -7.42 -6.84 -15.06
CA SER A 127 -7.87 -5.43 -14.93
C SER A 127 -8.70 -5.11 -13.69
N ASN A 128 -9.16 -6.12 -12.94
CA ASN A 128 -10.09 -5.96 -11.83
C ASN A 128 -9.42 -6.19 -10.47
N VAL A 129 -8.13 -5.86 -10.39
CA VAL A 129 -7.32 -5.95 -9.18
C VAL A 129 -7.31 -4.60 -8.47
N PHE A 130 -7.53 -4.65 -7.16
CA PHE A 130 -7.36 -3.51 -6.27
C PHE A 130 -6.72 -3.96 -4.95
N GLY A 131 -6.04 -3.03 -4.28
CA GLY A 131 -5.39 -3.29 -3.00
C GLY A 131 -4.64 -2.08 -2.49
N HIS A 132 -3.65 -2.30 -1.63
CA HIS A 132 -2.65 -1.29 -1.29
C HIS A 132 -1.39 -2.01 -0.81
N THR A 133 -0.22 -1.51 -1.21
CA THR A 133 1.05 -2.00 -0.68
C THR A 133 1.50 -1.25 0.58
N GLY A 134 1.91 -1.98 1.61
CA GLY A 134 2.63 -1.40 2.75
C GLY A 134 4.14 -1.46 2.53
N LYS A 135 4.86 -0.35 2.74
CA LYS A 135 6.32 -0.30 2.62
C LYS A 135 7.00 -0.97 3.82
N ILE A 136 7.73 -2.07 3.60
CA ILE A 136 8.68 -2.59 4.60
C ILE A 136 10.06 -2.05 4.26
N PHE A 137 10.62 -1.21 5.12
CA PHE A 137 12.03 -0.85 5.04
C PHE A 137 12.88 -2.06 5.48
N LYS A 138 13.44 -2.80 4.52
CA LYS A 138 14.58 -3.70 4.79
C LYS A 138 15.87 -2.87 4.71
N SER A 139 16.80 -3.14 5.62
CA SER A 139 18.12 -2.48 5.70
C SER A 139 19.08 -2.81 4.55
N ASN A 140 18.63 -3.45 3.46
CA ASN A 140 19.45 -3.80 2.30
C ASN A 140 18.95 -3.03 1.06
N PRO A 141 19.86 -2.43 0.25
CA PRO A 141 19.50 -1.49 -0.82
C PRO A 141 18.80 -2.10 -2.04
N CYS A 142 18.32 -3.35 -2.00
CA CYS A 142 17.81 -4.05 -3.18
C CYS A 142 16.45 -4.76 -3.00
N SER A 143 15.66 -4.42 -1.97
CA SER A 143 14.26 -4.86 -1.93
C SER A 143 13.42 -4.00 -1.01
N ILE A 144 12.62 -3.11 -1.60
CA ILE A 144 11.37 -2.69 -0.99
C ILE A 144 10.47 -3.92 -1.02
N THR A 145 10.43 -4.69 0.07
CA THR A 145 9.41 -5.73 0.18
C THR A 145 8.12 -5.03 0.54
N CYS A 146 7.38 -4.57 -0.46
CA CYS A 146 5.99 -4.19 -0.26
C CYS A 146 5.23 -5.42 0.22
N LYS A 147 4.62 -5.38 1.42
CA LYS A 147 3.58 -6.35 1.76
C LYS A 147 2.37 -5.96 0.92
N LEU A 148 2.34 -6.55 -0.26
CA LEU A 148 1.32 -6.45 -1.26
C LEU A 148 0.16 -7.33 -0.83
N PHE A 149 -1.00 -6.72 -0.58
CA PHE A 149 -2.23 -7.47 -0.46
C PHE A 149 -3.16 -7.05 -1.58
N LEU A 150 -3.25 -7.91 -2.59
CA LEU A 150 -4.06 -7.72 -3.79
C LEU A 150 -5.31 -8.57 -3.68
N CYS A 151 -6.44 -7.99 -4.03
CA CYS A 151 -7.68 -8.71 -4.20
C CYS A 151 -8.02 -8.77 -5.70
N TYR A 152 -8.15 -9.98 -6.23
CA TYR A 152 -8.62 -10.22 -7.58
C TYR A 152 -10.13 -10.39 -7.57
N THR A 153 -10.87 -9.54 -8.29
CA THR A 153 -12.29 -9.76 -8.52
C THR A 153 -12.49 -10.39 -9.89
N ASN A 154 -12.65 -11.72 -9.93
CA ASN A 154 -13.24 -12.35 -11.10
C ASN A 154 -14.76 -12.13 -11.01
N ILE A 155 -15.25 -11.05 -11.62
CA ILE A 155 -16.68 -10.73 -11.76
C ILE A 155 -17.26 -11.54 -12.94
N ASP A 156 -17.02 -12.84 -12.93
CA ASP A 156 -17.75 -13.83 -13.73
C ASP A 156 -18.21 -14.93 -12.77
N ARG A 157 -19.10 -14.54 -11.84
CA ARG A 157 -19.86 -15.53 -11.07
C ARG A 157 -20.96 -16.08 -11.99
N LYS A 158 -20.72 -17.25 -12.58
CA LYS A 158 -21.79 -18.13 -13.04
C LYS A 158 -22.54 -18.71 -11.84
#